data_AF-A0AAW2CNU7-F1
#
_entry.id   AF-A0AAW2CNU7-F1
#
_cell.length_a   1.000
_cell.length_b   1.000
_cell.length_c   1.000
_cell.angle_alpha   90.00
_cell.angle_beta   90.00
_cell.angle_gamma   90.00
#
_symmetry.space_group_name_H-M   'P 1'
#
loop_
_entity.id
_entity.type
_entity.pdbx_description
1 polymer ?
#
loop_
_entity_poly.entity_id
_entity_poly.type
_entity_poly.pdbx_seq_one_letter_code
_entity_poly.pdbx_strand_id
1 'polypeptide(L)'
;MLTNEVGRKASIAQGSALIRVAAAVFSEIPSLKSMRDTSLGSRVVSFHHAPIFGLICGLLGLDSRTSQRAYLFITMRDVISAATRLNLVGPMGAAVLQHQIVLLAEAILEKWMDRNAEEACQTIPLLDTVQGCHGYLFSRMFCS
;
A
#
# COMPACT_ATOMS: atom_id res chain seq x y z
N MET A 1 3.53 1.51 14.12
CA MET A 1 4.93 1.86 13.75
C MET A 1 5.51 0.72 12.91
N LEU A 2 5.99 0.97 11.69
CA LEU A 2 6.63 -0.06 10.85
C LEU A 2 8.06 -0.26 11.35
N THR A 3 8.31 -1.36 12.05
CA THR A 3 9.62 -1.73 12.62
C THR A 3 10.62 -2.16 11.55
N ASN A 4 10.12 -2.76 10.46
CA ASN A 4 10.94 -3.15 9.33
C ASN A 4 11.32 -1.95 8.44
N GLU A 5 12.63 -1.65 8.37
CA GLU A 5 13.19 -0.57 7.56
C GLU A 5 12.96 -0.75 6.05
N VAL A 6 12.96 -1.98 5.55
CA VAL A 6 12.68 -2.30 4.14
C VAL A 6 11.25 -1.94 3.80
N GLY A 7 10.29 -2.45 4.58
CA GLY A 7 8.87 -2.17 4.40
C GLY A 7 8.53 -0.69 4.61
N ARG A 8 9.14 -0.05 5.61
CA ARG A 8 8.99 1.38 5.87
C ARG A 8 9.44 2.23 4.69
N LYS A 9 10.64 1.96 4.13
CA LYS A 9 11.16 2.67 2.95
C LYS A 9 10.28 2.47 1.71
N ALA A 10 9.85 1.23 1.46
CA ALA A 10 8.96 0.93 0.33
C ALA A 10 7.63 1.68 0.45
N SER A 11 7.01 1.65 1.63
CA SER A 11 5.75 2.35 1.91
C SER A 11 5.87 3.87 1.71
N ILE A 12 6.96 4.48 2.19
CA ILE A 12 7.23 5.92 2.00
C ILE A 12 7.46 6.25 0.53
N ALA A 13 8.27 5.45 -0.17
CA ALA A 13 8.56 5.69 -1.59
C ALA A 13 7.28 5.64 -2.44
N GLN A 14 6.41 4.67 -2.17
CA GLN A 14 5.11 4.53 -2.84
C GLN A 14 4.17 5.70 -2.53
N GLY A 15 4.01 6.08 -1.25
CA GLY A 15 3.13 7.20 -0.89
C GLY A 15 3.63 8.56 -1.40
N SER A 16 4.95 8.81 -1.32
CA SER A 16 5.56 9.99 -1.95
C SER A 16 5.41 10.01 -3.47
N ALA A 17 5.47 8.86 -4.15
CA ALA A 17 5.19 8.79 -5.57
C ALA A 17 3.72 9.07 -5.87
N LEU A 18 2.81 8.50 -5.08
CA LEU A 18 1.38 8.67 -5.24
C LEU A 18 0.95 10.14 -5.08
N ILE A 19 1.43 10.86 -4.06
CA ILE A 19 1.09 12.28 -3.89
C ILE A 19 1.63 13.15 -5.03
N ARG A 20 2.80 12.82 -5.61
CA ARG A 20 3.34 13.54 -6.77
C ARG A 20 2.44 13.38 -7.99
N VAL A 21 1.96 12.16 -8.24
CA VAL A 21 1.03 11.87 -9.35
C VAL A 21 -0.30 12.58 -9.09
N ALA A 22 -0.87 12.43 -7.90
CA ALA A 22 -2.15 13.05 -7.57
C ALA A 22 -2.13 14.58 -7.70
N ALA A 23 -1.08 15.24 -7.22
CA ALA A 23 -0.94 16.70 -7.36
C ALA A 23 -0.74 17.17 -8.81
N ALA A 24 -0.25 16.31 -9.69
CA ALA A 24 -0.10 16.61 -11.11
C ALA A 24 -1.40 16.37 -11.90
N VAL A 25 -2.14 15.32 -11.56
CA VAL A 25 -3.39 14.93 -12.24
C VAL A 25 -4.56 15.79 -11.79
N PHE A 26 -4.72 15.99 -10.48
CA PHE A 26 -5.85 16.72 -9.88
C PHE A 26 -5.45 18.15 -9.50
N SER A 27 -5.01 18.91 -10.51
CA SER A 27 -4.51 20.28 -10.35
C SER A 27 -5.54 21.26 -9.78
N GLU A 28 -6.83 20.93 -9.93
CA GLU A 28 -8.00 21.64 -9.41
C GLU A 28 -8.17 21.51 -7.89
N ILE A 29 -7.40 20.65 -7.22
CA ILE A 29 -7.42 20.46 -5.76
C ILE A 29 -6.14 21.07 -5.15
N PRO A 30 -6.17 22.32 -4.64
CA PRO A 30 -4.95 23.02 -4.21
C PRO A 30 -4.23 22.34 -3.04
N SER A 31 -4.96 21.65 -2.16
CA SER A 31 -4.39 20.94 -1.01
C SER A 31 -3.38 19.85 -1.42
N LEU A 32 -3.61 19.15 -2.53
CA LEU A 32 -2.68 18.13 -3.04
C LEU A 32 -1.33 18.73 -3.44
N LYS A 33 -1.34 19.94 -4.02
CA LYS A 33 -0.12 20.66 -4.37
C LYS A 33 0.68 21.04 -3.12
N SER A 34 0.03 21.64 -2.12
CA SER A 34 0.66 22.00 -0.84
C SER A 34 1.24 20.78 -0.11
N MET A 35 0.54 19.66 -0.16
CA MET A 35 1.00 18.40 0.42
C MET A 35 2.21 17.82 -0.31
N ARG A 36 2.22 17.83 -1.64
CA ARG A 36 3.38 17.43 -2.43
C ARG A 36 4.60 18.29 -2.08
N ASP A 37 4.42 19.61 -2.00
CA ASP A 37 5.52 20.53 -1.68
C ASP A 37 6.05 20.27 -0.25
N THR A 38 5.17 19.93 0.69
CA THR A 38 5.56 19.47 2.03
C THR A 38 6.34 18.14 1.97
N SER A 39 5.90 17.17 1.17
CA SER A 39 6.61 15.90 0.99
C SER A 39 8.00 16.06 0.38
N LEU A 40 8.24 17.11 -0.41
CA LEU A 40 9.53 17.39 -1.04
C LEU A 40 10.45 18.23 -0.14
N GLY A 41 9.89 19.19 0.61
CA GLY A 41 10.64 20.15 1.42
C GLY A 41 10.88 19.74 2.87
N SER A 42 10.05 18.86 3.44
CA SER A 42 10.10 18.49 4.86
C SER A 42 10.51 17.04 5.06
N ARG A 43 11.47 16.80 5.96
CA ARG A 43 11.80 15.44 6.47
C ARG A 43 10.98 15.05 7.71
N VAL A 44 10.06 15.90 8.16
CA VAL A 44 9.32 15.72 9.41
C VAL A 44 8.19 14.72 9.25
N VAL A 45 7.58 14.63 8.07
CA VAL A 45 6.41 13.78 7.82
C VAL A 45 6.72 12.71 6.77
N SER A 46 6.48 11.45 7.12
CA SER A 46 6.64 10.32 6.22
C SER A 46 5.34 10.04 5.45
N PHE A 47 5.39 10.13 4.12
CA PHE A 47 4.23 9.93 3.25
C PHE A 47 4.06 8.43 2.93
N HIS A 48 3.47 7.70 3.86
CA HIS A 48 3.18 6.27 3.68
C HIS A 48 2.06 6.04 2.67
N HIS A 49 2.12 4.93 1.94
CA HIS A 49 1.19 4.63 0.85
C HIS A 49 -0.28 4.58 1.30
N ALA A 50 -0.61 3.80 2.34
CA ALA A 50 -2.01 3.62 2.74
C ALA A 50 -2.70 4.92 3.20
N PRO A 51 -2.10 5.74 4.11
CA PRO A 51 -2.71 7.01 4.50
C PRO A 51 -2.85 7.99 3.35
N ILE A 52 -1.86 8.08 2.46
CA ILE A 52 -1.91 8.98 1.30
C ILE A 52 -2.96 8.53 0.30
N PHE A 53 -3.09 7.22 0.06
CA PHE A 53 -4.15 6.67 -0.78
C PHE A 53 -5.53 7.03 -0.24
N GLY A 54 -5.81 6.75 1.03
CA GLY A 54 -7.10 7.06 1.65
C GLY A 54 -7.42 8.56 1.64
N LEU A 55 -6.42 9.40 1.90
CA LEU A 55 -6.58 10.85 1.85
C LEU A 55 -6.94 11.35 0.44
N ILE A 56 -6.24 10.85 -0.59
CA ILE A 56 -6.54 11.21 -1.98
C ILE A 56 -7.96 10.75 -2.33
N CYS A 57 -8.34 9.53 -2.00
CA CYS A 57 -9.69 9.02 -2.24
C CYS A 57 -10.75 9.91 -1.57
N GLY A 58 -10.55 10.32 -0.32
CA GLY A 58 -11.45 11.22 0.39
C GLY A 58 -11.55 12.60 -0.27
N LEU A 59 -10.42 13.18 -0.73
CA LEU A 59 -10.40 14.45 -1.47
C LEU A 59 -11.14 14.35 -2.82
N LEU A 60 -11.16 13.17 -3.42
CA LEU A 60 -11.91 12.87 -4.65
C LEU A 60 -13.38 12.50 -4.40
N GLY A 61 -13.83 12.51 -3.14
CA GLY A 61 -15.21 12.23 -2.77
C GLY A 61 -15.57 10.74 -2.69
N LEU A 62 -14.59 9.84 -2.63
CA LEU A 62 -14.85 8.42 -2.36
C LEU A 62 -15.11 8.22 -0.86
N ASP A 63 -16.08 7.35 -0.55
CA ASP A 63 -16.36 6.99 0.83
C ASP A 63 -15.25 6.09 1.43
N SER A 64 -15.20 6.04 2.76
CA SER A 64 -14.20 5.29 3.52
C SER A 64 -14.17 3.81 3.15
N ARG A 65 -15.35 3.18 3.02
CA ARG A 65 -15.48 1.74 2.74
C ARG A 65 -14.97 1.41 1.35
N THR A 66 -15.39 2.17 0.33
CA THR A 66 -14.90 2.02 -1.04
C THR A 66 -13.38 2.21 -1.13
N SER A 67 -12.84 3.21 -0.42
CA SER A 67 -11.41 3.50 -0.40
C SER A 67 -10.60 2.35 0.23
N GLN A 68 -11.03 1.84 1.38
CA GLN A 68 -10.37 0.73 2.06
C GLN A 68 -10.45 -0.57 1.24
N ARG A 69 -11.61 -0.85 0.63
CA ARG A 69 -11.80 -2.00 -0.26
C ARG A 69 -10.89 -1.92 -1.49
N ALA A 70 -10.80 -0.75 -2.12
CA ALA A 70 -9.92 -0.53 -3.26
C ALA A 70 -8.44 -0.71 -2.90
N TYR A 71 -8.01 -0.19 -1.73
CA TYR A 71 -6.65 -0.36 -1.26
C TYR A 71 -6.29 -1.83 -1.00
N LEU A 72 -7.21 -2.58 -0.38
CA LEU A 72 -7.05 -4.01 -0.16
C LEU A 72 -6.93 -4.78 -1.47
N PHE A 73 -7.80 -4.48 -2.45
CA PHE A 73 -7.76 -5.07 -3.78
C PHE A 73 -6.43 -4.82 -4.51
N ILE A 74 -5.96 -3.56 -4.53
CA ILE A 74 -4.71 -3.21 -5.22
C ILE A 74 -3.51 -3.91 -4.56
N THR A 75 -3.47 -3.95 -3.23
CA THR A 75 -2.39 -4.61 -2.49
C THR A 75 -2.36 -6.12 -2.76
N MET A 76 -3.52 -6.77 -2.71
CA MET A 76 -3.67 -8.18 -3.04
C MET A 76 -3.26 -8.50 -4.48
N ARG A 77 -3.72 -7.69 -5.44
CA ARG A 77 -3.36 -7.80 -6.86
C ARG A 77 -1.84 -7.69 -7.04
N ASP A 78 -1.19 -6.76 -6.35
CA ASP A 78 0.25 -6.56 -6.47
C ASP A 78 1.05 -7.76 -5.94
N VAL A 79 0.58 -8.39 -4.85
CA VAL A 79 1.17 -9.64 -4.32
C VAL A 79 1.00 -10.81 -5.32
N ILE A 80 -0.18 -10.98 -5.91
CA ILE A 80 -0.42 -12.02 -6.93
C ILE A 80 0.42 -11.78 -8.19
N SER A 81 0.54 -10.52 -8.61
CA SER A 81 1.40 -10.11 -9.72
C SER A 81 2.87 -10.44 -9.43
N ALA A 82 3.33 -10.18 -8.22
CA ALA A 82 4.68 -10.57 -7.79
C ALA A 82 4.88 -12.09 -7.82
N ALA A 83 3.92 -12.88 -7.34
CA ALA A 83 3.96 -14.34 -7.41
C ALA A 83 4.07 -14.85 -8.85
N THR A 84 3.39 -14.19 -9.79
CA THR A 84 3.48 -14.50 -11.23
C THR A 84 4.88 -14.22 -11.78
N ARG A 85 5.45 -13.05 -11.46
CA ARG A 85 6.80 -12.66 -11.89
C ARG A 85 7.91 -13.52 -11.27
N LEU A 86 7.66 -14.08 -10.09
CA LEU A 86 8.54 -15.04 -9.42
C LEU A 86 8.35 -16.48 -9.95
N ASN A 87 7.51 -16.68 -10.97
CA ASN A 87 7.16 -17.99 -11.54
C ASN A 87 6.55 -18.98 -10.54
N LEU A 88 5.89 -18.48 -9.48
CA LEU A 88 5.17 -19.31 -8.51
C LEU A 88 3.78 -19.72 -9.01
N VAL A 89 3.15 -18.84 -9.80
CA VAL A 89 1.86 -19.09 -10.44
C VAL A 89 1.90 -18.61 -11.89
N GLY A 90 1.17 -19.28 -12.79
CA GLY A 90 0.97 -18.77 -14.15
C GLY A 90 -0.12 -17.68 -14.21
N PRO A 91 -0.22 -16.90 -15.30
CA PRO A 91 -1.23 -15.82 -15.43
C PRO A 91 -2.68 -16.28 -15.24
N MET A 92 -3.03 -17.46 -15.75
CA MET A 92 -4.36 -18.05 -15.53
C MET A 92 -4.56 -18.46 -14.07
N GLY A 93 -3.53 -19.05 -13.44
CA GLY A 93 -3.57 -19.42 -12.02
C GLY A 93 -3.68 -18.20 -11.11
N ALA A 94 -3.04 -17.09 -11.45
CA ALA A 94 -3.17 -15.82 -10.76
C ALA A 94 -4.61 -15.29 -10.77
N ALA A 95 -5.29 -15.33 -11.92
CA ALA A 95 -6.69 -14.93 -12.02
C ALA A 95 -7.62 -15.82 -11.18
N VAL A 96 -7.39 -17.14 -11.21
CA VAL A 96 -8.14 -18.09 -10.36
C VAL A 96 -7.90 -17.81 -8.88
N LEU A 97 -6.64 -17.61 -8.47
CA LEU A 97 -6.28 -17.31 -7.08
C LEU A 97 -6.95 -16.03 -6.60
N GLN A 98 -6.93 -14.96 -7.43
CA GLN A 98 -7.57 -13.70 -7.10
C GLN A 98 -9.08 -13.86 -6.87
N HIS A 99 -9.74 -14.69 -7.68
CA HIS A 99 -11.16 -15.00 -7.48
C HIS A 99 -11.40 -15.79 -6.18
N GLN A 100 -10.56 -16.80 -5.88
CA GLN A 100 -10.72 -17.64 -4.70
C GLN A 100 -10.58 -16.89 -3.37
N ILE A 101 -9.70 -15.88 -3.32
CA ILE A 101 -9.43 -15.14 -2.08
C ILE A 101 -10.38 -13.96 -1.85
N VAL A 102 -11.32 -13.69 -2.76
CA VAL A 102 -12.22 -12.52 -2.67
C VAL A 102 -13.04 -12.56 -1.37
N LEU A 103 -13.60 -13.71 -0.99
CA LEU A 103 -14.42 -13.84 0.22
C LEU A 103 -13.60 -13.60 1.48
N LEU A 104 -12.35 -14.08 1.49
CA LEU A 104 -11.42 -13.82 2.58
C LEU A 104 -11.06 -12.33 2.66
N ALA A 105 -10.86 -11.66 1.52
CA ALA A 105 -10.57 -10.23 1.48
C ALA A 105 -11.73 -9.40 2.01
N GLU A 106 -12.97 -9.70 1.63
CA GLU A 106 -14.14 -9.03 2.19
C GLU A 106 -14.27 -9.26 3.70
N ALA A 107 -14.01 -10.49 4.17
CA ALA A 107 -14.02 -10.79 5.61
C ALA A 107 -12.92 -10.02 6.38
N ILE A 108 -11.74 -9.84 5.79
CA ILE A 108 -10.67 -9.02 6.35
C ILE A 108 -11.11 -7.55 6.41
N LEU A 109 -11.71 -7.03 5.34
CA LEU A 109 -12.22 -5.66 5.29
C LEU A 109 -13.21 -5.41 6.43
N GLU A 110 -14.27 -6.22 6.54
CA GLU A 110 -15.28 -6.05 7.59
C GLU A 110 -14.69 -6.12 9.01
N LYS A 111 -13.66 -6.95 9.22
CA LYS A 111 -13.03 -7.11 10.53
C LYS A 111 -12.18 -5.91 10.96
N TRP A 112 -11.53 -5.26 10.01
CA TRP A 112 -10.47 -4.28 10.27
C TRP A 112 -10.82 -2.85 9.84
N MET A 113 -11.90 -2.66 9.09
CA MET A 113 -12.29 -1.34 8.62
C MET A 113 -12.71 -0.41 9.77
N ASP A 114 -12.51 0.89 9.55
CA ASP A 114 -12.96 1.98 10.43
C ASP A 114 -12.47 1.85 11.89
N ARG A 115 -11.28 1.25 12.07
CA ARG A 115 -10.59 1.21 13.36
C ARG A 115 -9.80 2.49 13.63
N ASN A 116 -9.61 2.75 14.91
CA ASN A 116 -8.82 3.87 15.40
C ASN A 116 -7.35 3.72 14.97
N ALA A 117 -6.69 4.84 14.67
CA ALA A 117 -5.31 4.84 14.18
C ALA A 117 -4.32 4.30 15.22
N GLU A 118 -4.66 4.41 16.50
CA GLU A 118 -3.90 3.89 17.64
C GLU A 118 -3.86 2.35 17.66
N GLU A 119 -4.82 1.68 17.03
CA GLU A 119 -4.85 0.21 16.88
C GLU A 119 -3.96 -0.29 15.75
N ALA A 120 -3.37 0.60 14.94
CA ALA A 120 -2.55 0.21 13.79
C ALA A 120 -1.26 -0.51 14.24
N CYS A 121 -1.25 -1.83 14.01
CA CYS A 121 -0.17 -2.71 14.41
C CYS A 121 0.19 -3.73 13.33
N GLN A 122 1.41 -4.28 13.40
CA GLN A 122 1.80 -5.44 12.61
C GLN A 122 1.19 -6.69 13.27
N THR A 123 0.40 -7.45 12.51
CA THR A 123 -0.28 -8.66 13.00
C THR A 123 0.49 -9.93 12.69
N ILE A 124 1.52 -9.87 11.83
CA ILE A 124 2.31 -11.03 11.38
C ILE A 124 3.81 -10.73 11.57
N PRO A 125 4.37 -10.88 12.78
CA PRO A 125 5.77 -10.54 13.07
C PRO A 125 6.78 -11.38 12.27
N LEU A 126 6.42 -12.63 11.92
CA LEU A 126 7.26 -13.48 11.07
C LEU A 126 7.43 -12.89 9.67
N LEU A 127 6.35 -12.36 9.09
CA LEU A 127 6.41 -11.71 7.78
C LEU A 127 7.26 -10.43 7.84
N ASP A 128 7.13 -9.65 8.92
CA ASP A 128 7.96 -8.46 9.15
C ASP A 128 9.45 -8.81 9.19
N THR A 129 9.79 -9.92 9.87
CA THR A 129 11.17 -10.43 9.97
C THR A 129 11.70 -10.87 8.60
N VAL A 130 10.94 -11.70 7.88
CA VAL A 130 11.34 -12.19 6.55
C VAL A 130 11.53 -11.05 5.56
N GLN A 131 10.62 -10.08 5.56
CA GLN A 131 10.73 -8.91 4.70
C GLN A 131 11.95 -8.05 5.09
N GLY A 132 12.29 -7.97 6.37
CA GLY A 132 13.50 -7.28 6.84
C GLY A 132 14.79 -7.90 6.29
N CYS A 133 14.76 -9.20 5.98
CA CYS A 133 15.90 -9.90 5.39
C CYS A 133 16.05 -9.69 3.88
N HIS A 134 15.14 -8.99 3.20
CA HIS A 134 15.19 -8.81 1.75
C HIS A 134 16.52 -8.18 1.26
N GLY A 135 17.15 -7.34 2.09
CA GLY A 135 18.47 -6.75 1.80
C GLY A 135 19.63 -7.75 1.71
N TYR A 136 19.47 -8.97 2.26
CA TYR A 136 20.50 -10.01 2.26
C TYR A 136 20.41 -10.98 1.06
N LEU A 137 19.40 -10.83 0.20
CA LEU A 137 19.26 -11.67 -0.98
C LEU A 137 20.41 -11.42 -1.97
N PHE A 138 21.11 -12.48 -2.36
CA PHE A 138 22.19 -12.42 -3.35
C PHE A 138 21.71 -11.89 -4.70
N SER A 139 20.52 -12.32 -5.13
CA SER A 139 19.85 -11.83 -6.34
C SER A 139 18.43 -11.41 -6.00
N ARG A 140 17.97 -10.29 -6.56
CA ARG A 140 16.65 -9.72 -6.29
C ARG A 140 16.00 -9.19 -7.57
N MET A 141 14.73 -9.52 -7.76
CA MET A 141 13.88 -8.98 -8.83
C MET A 141 13.07 -7.75 -8.37
N PHE A 142 12.92 -7.59 -7.05
CA PHE A 142 12.18 -6.51 -6.41
C PHE A 142 13.11 -5.69 -5.51
N CYS A 143 12.63 -4.52 -5.09
CA CYS A 143 13.41 -3.60 -4.23
C CYS A 143 13.16 -3.81 -2.73
N SER A 144 12.11 -4.54 -2.37
CA SER A 144 11.64 -4.76 -1.00
C SER A 144 10.77 -5.99 -0.90
#